data_AF-A0A9P9P5E2-F1
#
_entry.id   AF-A0A9P9P5E2-F1
#
_cell.length_a   1.000
_cell.length_b   1.000
_cell.length_c   1.000
_cell.angle_alpha   90.00
_cell.angle_beta   90.00
_cell.angle_gamma   90.00
#
_symmetry.space_group_name_H-M   'P 1'
#
loop_
_entity.id
_entity.type
_entity.pdbx_description
1 polymer ?
#
loop_
_entity_poly.entity_id
_entity_poly.type
_entity_poly.pdbx_seq_one_letter_code
_entity_poly.pdbx_strand_id
1 'polypeptide(L)'
;MMGCDWFSTVLQRRKKRRGPPQPVPIEIRIQLSDNTEAWRLAILSCNPNSESNMISQKLVTNILSARIQALDKEATTYEQDQMKTDEVDGYVDLVWCFEKSSKRMHNTRFLVTSCYSPPYDAVLGKKDAEHVGMLES
;
A
#
# COMPACT_ATOMS: atom_id res chain seq x y z
N MET A 1 15.01 19.66 6.45
CA MET A 1 14.43 18.64 7.35
C MET A 1 13.05 19.13 7.77
N MET A 2 12.00 18.68 7.09
CA MET A 2 10.62 18.91 7.55
C MET A 2 10.09 17.56 8.06
N GLY A 3 9.63 17.57 9.31
CA GLY A 3 9.04 16.41 9.96
C GLY A 3 7.64 16.13 9.40
N CYS A 4 7.34 14.85 9.22
CA CYS A 4 6.02 14.36 8.82
C CYS A 4 5.16 14.18 10.08
N ASP A 5 4.68 15.28 10.67
CA ASP A 5 3.69 15.22 11.76
C ASP A 5 2.29 15.32 11.15
N TRP A 6 1.55 14.20 11.15
CA TRP A 6 0.19 14.17 10.65
C TRP A 6 -0.71 13.33 11.55
N PHE A 7 -1.31 13.91 12.60
CA PHE A 7 -2.58 13.43 13.17
C PHE A 7 -3.26 14.52 14.02
N SER A 8 -4.35 15.11 13.52
CA SER A 8 -5.49 15.80 14.20
C SER A 8 -6.36 16.46 13.10
N THR A 9 -7.68 16.37 12.94
CA THR A 9 -8.83 16.21 13.86
C THR A 9 -10.10 15.72 13.12
N VAL A 10 -10.82 14.84 13.82
CA VAL A 10 -12.24 14.40 13.86
C VAL A 10 -13.35 15.15 13.06
N LEU A 11 -14.26 14.38 12.43
CA LEU A 11 -15.73 14.53 12.58
C LEU A 11 -16.49 13.21 12.33
N GLN A 12 -17.40 12.91 13.26
CA GLN A 12 -18.03 11.61 13.49
C GLN A 12 -19.30 11.39 12.64
N ARG A 13 -19.42 10.23 11.99
CA ARG A 13 -20.71 9.59 11.71
C ARG A 13 -20.74 8.20 12.36
N ARG A 14 -21.80 7.92 13.12
CA ARG A 14 -22.00 6.70 13.91
C ARG A 14 -22.33 5.51 12.99
N LYS A 15 -21.31 4.76 12.56
CA LYS A 15 -21.41 3.32 12.29
C LYS A 15 -20.74 2.58 13.44
N LYS A 16 -21.28 1.41 13.81
CA LYS A 16 -20.84 0.51 14.91
C LYS A 16 -19.29 0.44 14.90
N ARG A 17 -18.63 1.12 15.85
CA ARG A 17 -17.17 1.25 15.89
C ARG A 17 -16.55 -0.09 16.29
N ARG A 18 -16.29 -0.97 15.33
CA ARG A 18 -15.08 -1.79 15.41
C ARG A 18 -13.91 -0.81 15.36
N GLY A 19 -12.87 -1.06 16.13
CA GLY A 19 -11.68 -0.19 16.16
C GLY A 19 -11.09 0.01 14.75
N PRO A 20 -10.11 0.90 14.59
CA PRO A 20 -9.41 1.04 13.32
C PRO A 20 -8.98 -0.34 12.79
N PRO A 21 -9.08 -0.60 11.47
CA PRO A 21 -8.63 -1.85 10.89
C PRO A 21 -7.22 -2.17 11.36
N GLN A 22 -7.03 -3.36 11.93
CA GLN A 22 -5.71 -3.72 12.45
C GLN A 22 -4.78 -4.03 11.28
N PRO A 23 -3.51 -3.59 11.35
CA PRO A 23 -2.50 -4.04 10.40
C PRO A 23 -2.34 -5.56 10.44
N VAL A 24 -2.12 -6.18 9.28
CA VAL A 24 -2.08 -7.64 9.09
C VAL A 24 -0.76 -8.03 8.42
N PRO A 25 -0.07 -9.08 8.87
CA PRO A 25 1.11 -9.58 8.19
C PRO A 25 0.76 -10.22 6.84
N ILE A 26 1.55 -9.89 5.83
CA ILE A 26 1.48 -10.44 4.48
C ILE A 26 2.84 -10.94 4.04
N GLU A 27 2.85 -11.83 3.05
CA GLU A 27 4.03 -12.25 2.33
C GLU A 27 3.97 -11.71 0.90
N ILE A 28 5.03 -11.03 0.46
CA ILE A 28 5.17 -10.49 -0.88
C ILE A 28 6.12 -11.38 -1.66
N ARG A 29 5.70 -11.82 -2.84
CA ARG A 29 6.51 -12.61 -3.76
C ARG A 29 7.53 -11.70 -4.45
N ILE A 30 8.78 -12.11 -4.43
CA ILE A 30 9.88 -11.47 -5.15
C ILE A 30 10.56 -12.47 -6.09
N GLN A 31 11.08 -11.94 -7.20
CA GLN A 31 11.92 -12.69 -8.13
C GLN A 31 13.36 -12.22 -7.96
N LEU A 32 14.26 -13.17 -7.64
CA LEU A 32 15.68 -12.91 -7.50
C LEU A 32 16.39 -12.96 -8.86
N SER A 33 17.63 -12.45 -8.91
CA SER A 33 18.42 -12.35 -10.13
C SER A 33 18.81 -13.69 -10.75
N ASP A 34 18.79 -14.77 -9.96
CA ASP A 34 19.05 -16.14 -10.37
C ASP A 34 17.77 -16.89 -10.82
N ASN A 35 16.66 -16.16 -11.05
CA ASN A 35 15.32 -16.70 -11.28
C ASN A 35 14.74 -17.51 -10.11
N THR A 36 15.33 -17.45 -8.92
CA THR A 36 14.74 -18.05 -7.73
C THR A 36 13.61 -17.17 -7.20
N GLU A 37 12.49 -17.78 -6.82
CA GLU A 37 11.41 -17.08 -6.12
C GLU A 37 11.69 -17.05 -4.62
N ALA A 38 11.40 -15.92 -3.98
CA ALA A 38 11.43 -15.79 -2.54
C ALA A 38 10.21 -15.01 -2.04
N TRP A 39 9.91 -15.14 -0.75
CA TRP A 39 8.84 -14.43 -0.08
C TRP A 39 9.43 -13.52 1.00
N ARG A 40 8.83 -12.34 1.16
CA ARG A 40 9.25 -11.33 2.14
C ARG A 40 8.05 -10.88 2.96
N LEU A 41 8.22 -10.86 4.28
CA LEU A 41 7.19 -10.39 5.21
C LEU A 41 7.07 -8.87 5.14
N ALA A 42 5.84 -8.39 5.20
CA ALA A 42 5.50 -6.97 5.32
C ALA A 42 4.20 -6.80 6.12
N ILE A 43 3.95 -5.59 6.60
CA ILE A 43 2.70 -5.24 7.27
C ILE A 43 1.77 -4.51 6.30
N LEU A 44 0.57 -5.07 6.10
CA LEU A 44 -0.49 -4.47 5.32
C LEU A 44 -1.49 -3.78 6.23
N SER A 45 -1.71 -2.49 6.01
CA SER A 45 -2.80 -1.73 6.63
C SER A 45 -3.82 -1.32 5.57
N CYS A 46 -4.93 -0.69 5.97
CA CYS A 46 -5.84 -0.07 5.02
C CYS A 46 -6.26 1.33 5.46
N ASN A 47 -6.50 2.19 4.47
CA ASN A 47 -7.02 3.53 4.67
C ASN A 47 -8.39 3.63 3.98
N PRO A 48 -9.51 3.59 4.73
CA PRO A 48 -10.85 3.62 4.14
C PRO A 48 -11.20 4.97 3.49
N ASN A 49 -10.36 6.00 3.67
CA ASN A 49 -10.56 7.34 3.09
C ASN A 49 -9.71 7.58 1.84
N SER A 50 -8.91 6.59 1.41
CA SER A 50 -8.10 6.65 0.18
C SER A 50 -8.63 5.63 -0.81
N GLU A 51 -8.68 5.97 -2.09
CA GLU A 51 -8.92 4.99 -3.16
C GLU A 51 -7.61 4.36 -3.68
N SER A 52 -6.46 4.96 -3.37
CA SER A 52 -5.15 4.51 -3.82
C SER A 52 -4.47 3.59 -2.82
N ASN A 53 -3.77 2.58 -3.34
CA ASN A 53 -2.85 1.76 -2.55
C ASN A 53 -1.47 2.40 -2.52
N MET A 54 -0.82 2.35 -1.36
CA MET A 54 0.49 2.97 -1.14
C MET A 54 1.47 1.96 -0.58
N ILE A 55 2.75 2.11 -0.93
CA ILE A 55 3.84 1.30 -0.38
C ILE A 55 5.05 2.19 -0.10
N SER A 56 5.76 1.92 1.00
CA SER A 56 6.97 2.66 1.35
C SER A 56 8.11 2.39 0.37
N GLN A 57 8.89 3.43 0.07
CA GLN A 57 10.08 3.29 -0.77
C GLN A 57 11.10 2.33 -0.14
N LYS A 58 11.33 2.41 1.18
CA LYS A 58 12.23 1.51 1.91
C LYS A 58 11.88 0.03 1.72
N LEU A 59 10.60 -0.33 1.77
CA LEU A 59 10.17 -1.72 1.51
C LEU A 59 10.52 -2.12 0.07
N VAL A 60 10.16 -1.28 -0.90
CA VAL A 60 10.42 -1.56 -2.32
C VAL A 60 11.92 -1.69 -2.63
N THR A 61 12.74 -0.75 -2.17
CA THR A 61 14.16 -0.69 -2.56
C THR A 61 15.04 -1.64 -1.75
N ASN A 62 14.86 -1.71 -0.43
CA ASN A 62 15.82 -2.41 0.43
C ASN A 62 15.41 -3.86 0.71
N ILE A 63 14.10 -4.12 0.77
CA ILE A 63 13.60 -5.44 1.17
C ILE A 63 13.19 -6.24 -0.06
N LEU A 64 12.44 -5.62 -0.96
CA LEU A 64 11.97 -6.27 -2.19
C LEU A 64 13.00 -6.18 -3.32
N SER A 65 13.92 -5.20 -3.30
CA SER A 65 14.84 -4.89 -4.40
C SER A 65 14.13 -4.74 -5.75
N ALA A 66 12.88 -4.26 -5.72
CA ALA A 66 12.04 -4.15 -6.89
C ALA A 66 12.27 -2.81 -7.62
N ARG A 67 12.16 -2.83 -8.94
CA ARG A 67 12.28 -1.63 -9.77
C ARG A 67 10.98 -0.83 -9.73
N ILE A 68 11.07 0.43 -9.33
CA ILE A 68 9.95 1.39 -9.39
C ILE A 68 9.69 1.76 -10.85
N GLN A 69 8.44 1.63 -11.30
CA GLN A 69 7.99 2.02 -12.63
C GLN A 69 7.54 3.49 -12.61
N ALA A 70 7.90 4.26 -13.63
CA ALA A 70 7.50 5.66 -13.74
C ALA A 70 5.99 5.76 -14.04
N LEU A 71 5.33 6.78 -13.50
CA LEU A 71 3.95 7.10 -13.87
C LEU A 71 3.92 7.76 -15.24
N ASP A 72 3.13 7.21 -16.16
CA ASP A 72 2.86 7.86 -17.43
C ASP A 72 1.98 9.09 -17.18
N LYS A 73 2.54 10.27 -17.45
CA LYS A 73 1.93 11.59 -17.17
C LYS A 73 0.61 11.83 -17.93
N GLU A 74 0.34 11.06 -18.96
CA GLU A 74 -0.84 11.19 -19.83
C GLU A 74 -2.04 10.37 -19.32
N ALA A 75 -1.82 9.36 -18.46
CA ALA A 75 -2.88 8.54 -17.87
C ALA A 75 -3.36 9.08 -16.50
N THR A 76 -2.65 10.05 -15.92
CA THR A 76 -2.80 10.48 -14.52
C THR A 76 -3.88 11.55 -14.30
N THR A 77 -4.51 12.06 -15.37
CA THR A 77 -5.46 13.18 -15.30
C THR A 77 -6.77 12.82 -14.57
N TYR A 78 -7.09 11.54 -14.41
CA TYR A 78 -8.33 11.09 -13.73
C TYR A 78 -8.15 10.68 -12.27
N GLU A 79 -6.92 10.40 -11.82
CA GLU A 79 -6.64 9.98 -10.43
C GLU A 79 -6.08 11.11 -9.55
N GLN A 80 -5.65 12.22 -10.16
CA GLN A 80 -5.06 13.37 -9.46
C GLN A 80 -6.05 14.26 -8.70
N ASP A 81 -7.36 14.14 -8.93
CA ASP A 81 -8.33 15.12 -8.40
C ASP A 81 -8.60 14.97 -6.88
N GLN A 82 -8.07 13.92 -6.23
CA GLN A 82 -8.11 13.77 -4.76
C GLN A 82 -6.72 13.74 -4.10
N MET A 83 -5.65 13.43 -4.82
CA MET A 83 -4.27 13.54 -4.34
C MET A 83 -3.70 14.91 -4.71
N LYS A 84 -4.11 15.95 -3.98
CA LYS A 84 -3.29 17.16 -3.92
C LYS A 84 -1.94 16.78 -3.29
N THR A 85 -0.91 16.64 -4.12
CA THR A 85 0.50 16.80 -3.71
C THR A 85 1.09 15.72 -2.79
N ASP A 86 0.69 14.46 -2.91
CA ASP A 86 1.51 13.38 -2.35
C ASP A 86 2.62 13.06 -3.35
N GLU A 87 3.85 13.30 -2.92
CA GLU A 87 5.08 12.94 -3.61
C GLU A 87 5.06 11.42 -3.84
N VAL A 88 4.86 11.01 -5.09
CA VAL A 88 4.87 9.61 -5.53
C VAL A 88 5.99 9.46 -6.55
N ASP A 89 6.91 8.54 -6.29
CA ASP A 89 8.09 8.29 -7.14
C ASP A 89 7.76 7.37 -8.33
N GLY A 90 6.62 6.70 -8.27
CA GLY A 90 6.19 5.75 -9.30
C GLY A 90 5.23 4.71 -8.75
N TYR A 91 5.20 3.54 -9.37
CA TYR A 91 4.39 2.40 -8.92
C TYR A 91 5.15 1.08 -9.02
N VAL A 92 4.62 0.07 -8.32
CA VAL A 92 5.02 -1.33 -8.45
C VAL A 92 3.78 -2.22 -8.48
N ASP A 93 3.82 -3.27 -9.30
CA ASP A 93 2.79 -4.31 -9.32
C ASP A 93 3.33 -5.51 -8.52
N LEU A 94 2.65 -5.89 -7.44
CA LEU A 94 3.12 -6.89 -6.49
C LEU A 94 2.14 -8.05 -6.38
N VAL A 95 2.71 -9.26 -6.30
CA VAL A 95 1.97 -10.47 -5.92
C VAL A 95 2.19 -10.75 -4.44
N TRP A 96 1.11 -10.92 -3.68
CA TRP A 96 1.17 -11.12 -2.24
C TRP A 96 0.06 -12.04 -1.73
N CYS A 97 0.20 -12.55 -0.51
CA CYS A 97 -0.84 -13.29 0.19
C CYS A 97 -0.79 -12.98 1.70
N PHE A 98 -1.86 -13.31 2.43
CA PHE A 98 -1.81 -13.25 3.89
C PHE A 98 -0.90 -14.36 4.43
N GLU A 99 -0.05 -14.05 5.42
CA GLU A 99 0.92 -15.00 6.00
C GLU A 99 0.27 -16.34 6.42
N LYS A 100 -0.96 -16.29 6.96
CA LYS A 100 -1.71 -17.49 7.40
C LYS A 100 -2.57 -18.13 6.32
N SER A 101 -2.57 -17.59 5.10
CA SER A 101 -3.44 -18.01 4.00
C SER A 101 -2.76 -17.88 2.63
N SER A 102 -1.79 -18.76 2.37
CA SER A 102 -1.10 -18.87 1.09
C SER A 102 -1.99 -19.34 -0.08
N LYS A 103 -3.24 -19.77 0.20
CA LYS A 103 -4.18 -20.25 -0.81
C LYS A 103 -4.73 -19.17 -1.73
N ARG A 104 -4.69 -17.89 -1.33
CA ARG A 104 -5.19 -16.77 -2.13
C ARG A 104 -4.08 -15.76 -2.37
N MET A 105 -3.62 -15.73 -3.61
CA MET A 105 -2.68 -14.72 -4.08
C MET A 105 -3.45 -13.52 -4.63
N HIS A 106 -2.93 -12.34 -4.36
CA HIS A 106 -3.45 -11.06 -4.80
C HIS A 106 -2.40 -10.40 -5.68
N ASN A 107 -2.83 -9.83 -6.80
CA ASN A 107 -1.99 -8.96 -7.61
C ASN A 107 -2.52 -7.54 -7.48
N THR A 108 -1.70 -6.64 -6.97
CA THR A 108 -2.11 -5.28 -6.63
C THR A 108 -1.04 -4.29 -7.05
N ARG A 109 -1.48 -3.20 -7.68
CA ARG A 109 -0.65 -2.03 -7.95
C ARG A 109 -0.57 -1.17 -6.70
N PHE A 110 0.64 -0.82 -6.30
CA PHE A 110 0.92 0.13 -5.22
C PHE A 110 1.66 1.34 -5.77
N LEU A 111 1.20 2.53 -5.38
CA LEU A 111 1.94 3.77 -5.59
C LEU A 111 3.08 3.83 -4.58
N VAL A 112 4.28 4.11 -5.05
CA VAL A 112 5.46 4.23 -4.19
C VAL A 112 5.55 5.65 -3.70
N THR A 113 5.38 5.86 -2.39
CA THR A 113 5.55 7.19 -1.81
C THR A 113 7.00 7.65 -1.89
N SER A 114 7.23 8.93 -2.13
CA SER A 114 8.56 9.56 -2.06
C SER A 114 9.07 9.71 -0.62
N CYS A 115 8.20 9.54 0.39
CA CYS A 115 8.66 9.40 1.76
C CYS A 115 9.40 8.07 1.89
N TYR A 116 10.70 8.13 2.20
CA TYR A 116 11.53 6.92 2.21
C TYR A 116 11.08 5.89 3.26
N SER A 117 10.75 6.33 4.47
CA SER A 117 10.42 5.46 5.61
C SER A 117 9.20 5.97 6.40
N PRO A 118 8.00 5.98 5.79
CA PRO A 118 6.76 6.30 6.48
C PRO A 118 6.46 5.28 7.59
N PRO A 119 5.50 5.55 8.49
CA PRO A 119 5.13 4.65 9.58
C PRO A 119 4.32 3.42 9.13
N TYR A 120 4.44 2.99 7.88
CA TYR A 120 3.76 1.84 7.30
C TYR A 120 4.64 1.17 6.23
N ASP A 121 4.40 -0.12 6.03
CA ASP A 121 5.01 -0.90 4.96
C ASP A 121 4.17 -0.75 3.68
N ALA A 122 2.92 -1.19 3.74
CA ALA A 122 1.93 -1.07 2.67
C ALA A 122 0.53 -0.69 3.21
N VAL A 123 -0.25 -0.01 2.38
CA VAL A 123 -1.60 0.48 2.67
C VAL A 123 -2.51 0.15 1.49
N LEU A 124 -3.62 -0.53 1.72
CA LEU A 124 -4.69 -0.64 0.73
C LEU A 124 -5.65 0.55 0.80
N GLY A 125 -6.04 1.04 -0.37
CA GLY A 125 -7.20 1.90 -0.53
C GLY A 125 -8.48 1.13 -0.24
N LYS A 126 -9.57 1.88 -0.06
CA LYS A 126 -10.89 1.39 0.32
C LYS A 126 -11.36 0.21 -0.54
N LYS A 127 -11.38 0.39 -1.86
CA LYS A 127 -11.89 -0.62 -2.81
C LYS A 127 -11.14 -1.96 -2.70
N ASP A 128 -9.82 -1.93 -2.67
CA ASP A 128 -9.02 -3.15 -2.58
C ASP A 128 -9.07 -3.76 -1.18
N ALA A 129 -9.14 -2.93 -0.13
CA ALA A 129 -9.34 -3.39 1.24
C ALA A 129 -10.69 -4.10 1.43
N GLU A 130 -11.77 -3.62 0.81
CA GLU A 130 -13.07 -4.31 0.76
C GLU A 130 -12.94 -5.63 -0.01
N HIS A 131 -12.27 -5.64 -1.17
CA HIS A 131 -12.10 -6.82 -2.00
C HIS A 131 -11.38 -7.98 -1.30
N VAL A 132 -10.39 -7.66 -0.46
CA VAL A 132 -9.62 -8.66 0.31
C VAL A 132 -10.22 -8.93 1.70
N GLY A 133 -11.33 -8.29 2.06
CA GLY A 133 -12.05 -8.51 3.32
C GLY A 133 -11.42 -7.84 4.55
N MET A 134 -10.56 -6.84 4.36
CA MET A 134 -10.06 -5.98 5.44
C MET A 134 -11.06 -4.90 5.85
N LEU A 135 -12.00 -4.55 4.96
CA LEU A 135 -13.14 -3.66 5.22
C LEU A 135 -14.45 -4.38 4.85
N GLU A 136 -15.54 -4.02 5.55
CA GLU A 136 -16.88 -4.44 5.15
C GLU A 136 -17.40 -3.48 4.07
N SER A 137 -17.90 -4.04 2.96
CA SER A 137 -18.55 -3.31 1.85
C SER A 137 -19.87 -2.67 2.28
#